data_AF-A0A916N663-F1
#
_entry.id   AF-A0A916N663-F1
#
_cell.length_a   1.000
_cell.length_b   1.000
_cell.length_c   1.000
_cell.angle_alpha   90.00
_cell.angle_beta   90.00
_cell.angle_gamma   90.00
#
_symmetry.space_group_name_H-M   'P 1'
#
loop_
_entity.id
_entity.type
_entity.pdbx_description
1 polymer ?
#
loop_
_entity_poly.entity_id
_entity_poly.type
_entity_poly.pdbx_seq_one_letter_code
_entity_poly.pdbx_strand_id
1 'polypeptide(L)' 'MKAAARRGPPHEVRIIGGRFKRSKLPVADAPGLRPTPDRVRETLFNWLGQDLDGWRCLDAF' A
#
# COMPACT_ATOMS: atom_id res chain seq x y z
N MET A 1 24.60 -18.46 -12.17
CA MET A 1 24.15 -17.08 -12.44
C MET A 1 22.63 -17.04 -12.31
N LYS A 2 22.06 -16.30 -11.35
CA LYS A 2 20.59 -16.11 -11.29
C LYS A 2 20.20 -15.03 -12.30
N ALA A 3 19.28 -15.35 -13.20
CA ALA A 3 18.76 -14.41 -14.18
C ALA A 3 18.13 -13.19 -13.47
N ALA A 4 18.47 -11.98 -13.91
CA ALA A 4 17.82 -10.77 -13.46
C ALA A 4 16.33 -10.84 -13.85
N ALA A 5 15.45 -10.71 -12.87
CA ALA A 5 14.01 -10.67 -13.11
C ALA A 5 13.70 -9.52 -14.10
N ARG A 6 12.93 -9.81 -15.15
CA ARG A 6 12.39 -8.79 -16.04
C ARG A 6 11.60 -7.78 -15.19
N ARG A 7 11.99 -6.49 -15.22
CA ARG A 7 11.22 -5.40 -14.61
C ARG A 7 9.83 -5.39 -15.25
N GLY A 8 8.80 -5.70 -14.49
CA GLY A 8 7.42 -5.50 -14.93
C GLY A 8 7.12 -4.00 -15.00
N PRO A 9 5.96 -3.60 -15.55
CA PRO A 9 5.47 -2.25 -15.35
C PRO A 9 5.37 -1.98 -13.84
N PRO A 10 5.78 -0.78 -13.35
CA PRO A 10 5.71 -0.45 -11.94
C PRO A 10 4.31 -0.71 -11.37
N HIS A 11 4.25 -1.36 -10.22
CA HIS A 11 3.00 -1.50 -9.49
C HIS A 11 2.52 -0.14 -8.97
N GLU A 12 1.23 0.05 -8.79
CA GLU A 12 0.66 1.27 -8.21
C GLU A 12 -0.17 0.93 -6.96
N VAL A 13 -0.02 1.73 -5.93
CA VAL A 13 -0.92 1.72 -4.76
C VAL A 13 -1.79 2.96 -4.81
N ARG A 14 -3.10 2.78 -4.67
CA ARG A 14 -4.07 3.88 -4.59
C ARG A 14 -4.43 4.18 -3.14
N ILE A 15 -4.40 5.46 -2.77
CA ILE A 15 -4.89 5.94 -1.49
C ILE A 15 -6.42 5.93 -1.49
N ILE A 16 -7.03 5.23 -0.52
CA ILE A 16 -8.47 4.90 -0.51
C ILE A 16 -9.31 6.00 0.15
N GLY A 17 -8.76 6.70 1.15
CA GLY A 17 -9.47 7.69 1.98
C GLY A 17 -8.60 8.84 2.48
N GLY A 18 -9.19 9.70 3.30
CA GLY A 18 -8.52 10.88 3.87
C GLY A 18 -8.17 11.96 2.84
N ARG A 19 -7.26 12.86 3.24
CA ARG A 19 -6.85 14.04 2.47
C ARG A 19 -6.30 13.72 1.06
N PHE A 20 -5.67 12.56 0.90
CA PHE A 20 -5.01 12.15 -0.35
C PHE A 20 -5.81 11.11 -1.14
N LYS A 21 -7.12 11.00 -0.91
CA LYS A 21 -8.00 10.04 -1.58
C LYS A 21 -7.84 10.09 -3.11
N ARG A 22 -7.78 8.90 -3.73
CA ARG A 22 -7.57 8.64 -5.18
C ARG A 22 -6.17 8.97 -5.72
N SER A 23 -5.25 9.48 -4.91
CA SER A 23 -3.85 9.61 -5.32
C SER A 23 -3.23 8.24 -5.57
N LYS A 24 -2.41 8.15 -6.62
CA LYS A 24 -1.64 6.96 -7.00
C LYS A 24 -0.19 7.14 -6.56
N LEU A 25 0.36 6.11 -5.93
CA LEU A 25 1.76 6.03 -5.53
C LEU A 25 2.45 4.94 -6.36
N PRO A 26 3.50 5.26 -7.13
CA PRO A 26 4.27 4.25 -7.83
C PRO A 26 5.04 3.38 -6.82
N VAL A 27 5.06 2.07 -7.05
CA VAL A 27 5.76 1.08 -6.25
C VAL A 27 6.79 0.40 -7.14
N ALA A 28 8.05 0.40 -6.69
CA ALA A 28 9.12 -0.26 -7.39
C ALA A 28 8.97 -1.79 -7.29
N ASP A 29 9.25 -2.48 -8.39
CA ASP A 29 9.36 -3.94 -8.39
C ASP A 29 10.59 -4.36 -7.59
N ALA A 30 10.37 -5.09 -6.49
CA ALA A 30 11.43 -5.61 -5.64
C ALA A 30 11.20 -7.12 -5.37
N PRO A 31 12.25 -7.95 -5.40
CA PRO A 31 12.14 -9.35 -5.00
C PRO A 31 11.61 -9.47 -3.56
N GLY A 32 10.58 -10.28 -3.36
CA GLY A 32 9.98 -10.47 -2.03
C GLY A 32 8.93 -9.41 -1.64
N LEU A 33 8.56 -8.50 -2.55
CA LEU A 33 7.45 -7.58 -2.34
C LEU A 33 6.15 -8.37 -2.06
N ARG A 34 5.55 -8.12 -0.90
CA ARG A 34 4.25 -8.70 -0.52
C ARG A 34 3.16 -7.67 -0.79
N PRO A 35 2.34 -7.83 -1.85
CA PRO A 35 1.27 -6.88 -2.11
C PRO A 35 0.20 -6.97 -1.02
N THR A 36 -0.23 -5.83 -0.49
CA THR A 36 -1.43 -5.73 0.35
C THR A 36 -2.60 -5.31 -0.55
N PRO A 37 -3.59 -6.16 -0.83
CA PRO A 37 -4.69 -5.81 -1.72
C PRO A 37 -5.52 -4.62 -1.22
N ASP A 38 -6.10 -3.84 -2.14
CA ASP A 38 -6.97 -2.70 -1.82
C ASP A 38 -8.06 -3.07 -0.79
N ARG A 39 -8.72 -4.21 -0.98
CA ARG A 39 -9.77 -4.71 -0.07
C ARG A 39 -9.25 -4.91 1.35
N VAL A 40 -8.03 -5.44 1.53
CA VAL A 40 -7.46 -5.67 2.87
C VAL A 40 -7.22 -4.34 3.58
N ARG A 41 -6.67 -3.35 2.86
CA ARG A 41 -6.48 -2.00 3.40
C ARG A 41 -7.82 -1.35 3.75
N GLU A 42 -8.81 -1.46 2.86
CA GLU A 42 -10.16 -0.93 3.08
C GLU A 42 -10.82 -1.55 4.31
N THR A 43 -10.79 -2.88 4.44
CA THR A 43 -11.35 -3.60 5.60
C THR A 43 -10.68 -3.15 6.90
N LEU A 44 -9.35 -3.01 6.93
CA LEU A 44 -8.64 -2.54 8.11
C LEU A 44 -9.09 -1.13 8.53
N PHE A 45 -9.10 -0.17 7.61
CA PHE A 45 -9.53 1.20 7.93
C PHE A 45 -11.02 1.29 8.27
N ASN A 46 -11.86 0.42 7.72
CA ASN A 46 -13.26 0.31 8.15
C ASN A 46 -13.39 -0.14 9.61
N TRP A 47 -12.48 -1.02 10.10
CA TRP A 47 -12.45 -1.42 11.50
C TRP A 47 -11.88 -0.34 12.43
N LEU A 48 -10.83 0.36 12.00
CA LEU A 48 -10.21 1.43 12.78
C LEU A 48 -11.09 2.68 12.89
N GLY A 49 -12.02 2.87 11.94
CA GLY A 49 -12.88 4.04 11.87
C GLY A 49 -12.39 5.07 10.85
N GLN A 50 -13.22 6.08 10.60
CA GLN A 50 -12.94 7.11 9.57
C GLN A 50 -12.15 8.31 10.10
N ASP A 51 -11.99 8.40 11.42
CA ASP A 51 -11.22 9.44 12.10
C ASP A 51 -10.13 8.79 12.96
N LEU A 52 -8.88 9.13 12.64
CA LEU A 52 -7.67 8.63 13.31
C LEU A 52 -6.84 9.79 13.86
N ASP A 53 -7.44 10.97 14.02
CA ASP A 53 -6.73 12.17 14.44
C ASP A 53 -6.10 11.97 15.84
N GLY A 54 -4.83 12.37 15.97
CA GLY A 54 -4.05 12.22 17.21
C GLY A 54 -3.51 10.82 17.48
N TRP A 55 -3.78 9.82 16.64
CA TRP A 55 -3.23 8.48 16.82
C TRP A 55 -1.74 8.42 16.46
N ARG A 56 -0.99 7.59 17.19
CA ARG A 56 0.41 7.27 16.90
C ARG A 56 0.48 5.88 16.27
N CYS A 57 0.74 5.84 14.96
CA CYS A 57 0.80 4.59 14.21
C CYS A 57 2.25 4.11 14.04
N LEU A 58 2.47 2.82 14.19
CA LEU A 58 3.71 2.13 13.84
C LEU A 58 3.40 1.15 12.71
N ASP A 59 4.18 1.22 11.64
CA ASP A 59 4.21 0.18 10.61
C ASP A 59 5.49 -0.64 10.80
N ALA A 60 5.36 -1.95 10.96
CA ALA A 60 6.43 -2.82 11.43
C ALA A 60 6.99 -3.78 10.35
N PHE A 61 6.54 -3.67 9.10
CA PHE A 61 6.85 -4.64 8.05
C PHE A 61 7.10 -4.04 6.67
#